data_AF-A0A7C3YY08-F1
#
_entry.id   AF-A0A7C3YY08-F1
#
_cell.length_a   1.000
_cell.length_b   1.000
_cell.length_c   1.000
_cell.angle_alpha   90.00
_cell.angle_beta   90.00
_cell.angle_gamma   90.00
#
_symmetry.space_group_name_H-M   'P 1'
#
loop_
_entity.id
_entity.type
_entity.pdbx_description
1 polymer ?
#
loop_
_entity_poly.entity_id
_entity_poly.type
_entity_poly.pdbx_seq_one_letter_code
_entity_poly.pdbx_strand_id
1 'polypeptide(L)'
;MFFLCLLMVAPFSAPSAQRRETKTGEKKEVRLRDGTVQEHLANAEALLKRGNLKEALELFIAIYNFSRDCLRFIEMRLQDERRAFESIGGRQEEKERAYLRLKRIEDLEERYREMKMRAAYYAGYIQARLGKEDAARRLLIDALSDPKCAGSSFCEECRALLKELLGIRGIL
;
A
#
# COMPACT_ATOMS: atom_id res chain seq x y z
N MET A 1 -71.82 4.26 27.90
CA MET A 1 -71.18 3.40 26.88
C MET A 1 -70.63 4.27 25.76
N PHE A 2 -69.31 4.20 25.56
CA PHE A 2 -68.50 4.37 24.33
C PHE A 2 -69.02 5.28 23.20
N PHE A 3 -68.34 6.41 22.93
CA PHE A 3 -67.34 6.63 21.84
C PHE A 3 -68.03 6.96 20.49
N LEU A 4 -67.66 7.90 19.62
CA LEU A 4 -66.66 8.98 19.55
C LEU A 4 -66.93 9.70 18.21
N CYS A 5 -66.62 10.99 18.16
CA CYS A 5 -66.34 11.88 17.02
C CYS A 5 -66.31 11.30 15.58
N LEU A 6 -67.00 11.98 14.65
CA LEU A 6 -66.50 12.17 13.28
C LEU A 6 -66.75 13.63 12.85
N LEU A 7 -65.70 14.45 12.93
CA LEU A 7 -65.65 15.83 12.48
C LEU A 7 -64.76 15.87 11.23
N MET A 8 -65.34 16.36 10.13
CA MET A 8 -64.74 17.07 8.99
C MET A 8 -63.31 16.70 8.56
N VAL A 9 -63.19 16.12 7.36
CA VAL A 9 -61.95 16.07 6.59
C VAL A 9 -62.01 17.15 5.50
N ALA A 10 -61.16 18.17 5.62
CA ALA A 10 -60.75 19.05 4.52
C ALA A 10 -59.20 19.00 4.43
N PRO A 11 -58.61 19.14 3.23
CA PRO A 11 -57.23 18.75 2.97
C PRO A 11 -56.26 19.83 3.45
N PHE A 12 -55.34 19.46 4.35
CA PHE A 12 -54.23 20.32 4.74
C PHE A 12 -52.97 19.91 3.97
N SER A 13 -52.35 20.92 3.37
CA SER A 13 -51.16 20.89 2.52
C SER A 13 -49.99 20.09 3.07
N ALA A 14 -49.34 19.33 2.19
CA ALA A 14 -48.05 18.70 2.45
C ALA A 14 -46.92 19.74 2.48
N PRO A 15 -46.06 19.75 3.51
CA PRO A 15 -44.78 20.45 3.45
C PRO A 15 -43.74 19.52 2.82
N SER A 16 -43.07 20.00 1.76
CA SER A 16 -41.91 19.37 1.15
C SER A 16 -40.76 19.31 2.16
N ALA A 17 -40.57 18.14 2.78
CA ALA A 17 -39.40 17.84 3.57
C ALA A 17 -38.15 17.87 2.68
N GLN A 18 -37.35 18.92 2.84
CA GLN A 18 -36.04 19.06 2.22
C GLN A 18 -35.12 18.01 2.86
N ARG A 19 -35.08 16.83 2.24
CA ARG A 19 -34.18 15.74 2.59
C ARG A 19 -32.76 16.28 2.43
N ARG A 20 -32.09 16.53 3.56
CA ARG A 20 -30.63 16.69 3.59
C ARG A 20 -30.04 15.41 3.03
N GLU A 21 -29.65 15.45 1.76
CA GLU A 21 -28.75 14.45 1.20
C GLU A 21 -27.44 14.55 1.98
N THR A 22 -27.23 13.57 2.85
CA THR A 22 -25.93 13.25 3.39
C THR A 22 -25.01 12.99 2.20
N LYS A 23 -24.13 13.95 1.90
CA LYS A 23 -23.00 13.73 1.00
C LYS A 23 -22.20 12.56 1.55
N THR A 24 -22.41 11.38 0.98
CA THR A 24 -21.50 10.25 1.06
C THR A 24 -20.14 10.76 0.60
N GLY A 25 -19.19 10.87 1.54
CA GLY A 25 -17.85 11.34 1.25
C GLY A 25 -17.21 10.50 0.16
N GLU A 26 -16.91 11.12 -0.97
CA GLU A 26 -16.03 10.54 -1.97
C GLU A 26 -14.71 10.21 -1.28
N LYS A 27 -14.41 8.92 -1.12
CA LYS A 27 -13.06 8.48 -0.81
C LYS A 27 -12.18 8.97 -1.95
N LYS A 28 -11.36 9.97 -1.67
CA LYS A 28 -10.37 10.49 -2.60
C LYS A 28 -9.40 9.35 -2.92
N GLU A 29 -9.59 8.70 -4.06
CA GLU A 29 -8.73 7.61 -4.49
C GLU A 29 -7.31 8.15 -4.71
N VAL A 30 -6.33 7.56 -4.01
CA VAL A 30 -4.93 7.99 -4.08
C VAL A 30 -4.37 7.57 -5.44
N ARG A 31 -4.31 8.50 -6.39
CA ARG A 31 -3.69 8.27 -7.70
C ARG A 31 -2.17 8.34 -7.59
N LEU A 32 -1.53 7.19 -7.43
CA LEU A 32 -0.07 7.06 -7.42
C LEU A 32 0.49 7.00 -8.85
N ARG A 33 1.63 7.68 -9.04
CA ARG A 33 2.46 7.62 -10.26
C ARG A 33 3.93 7.50 -9.86
N ASP A 34 4.74 6.93 -10.73
CA ASP A 34 6.20 6.75 -10.53
C ASP A 34 6.88 8.02 -10.01
N GLY A 35 6.66 9.16 -10.65
CA GLY A 35 7.27 10.43 -10.23
C GLY A 35 6.76 11.02 -8.91
N THR A 36 5.70 10.46 -8.31
CA THR A 36 5.04 11.01 -7.10
C THR A 36 5.07 10.06 -5.90
N VAL A 37 5.40 8.79 -6.11
CA VAL A 37 5.30 7.76 -5.05
C VAL A 37 6.22 8.07 -3.86
N GLN A 38 7.39 8.65 -4.11
CA GLN A 38 8.32 9.04 -3.06
C GLN A 38 7.77 10.18 -2.18
N GLU A 39 7.10 11.16 -2.78
CA GLU A 39 6.44 12.25 -2.06
C GLU A 39 5.28 11.72 -1.22
N HIS A 40 4.50 10.79 -1.78
CA HIS A 40 3.43 10.11 -1.05
C HIS A 40 3.96 9.29 0.14
N LEU A 41 5.11 8.64 -0.01
CA LEU A 41 5.77 7.91 1.07
C LEU A 41 6.22 8.85 2.20
N ALA A 42 6.88 9.96 1.85
CA ALA A 42 7.28 10.98 2.82
C ALA A 42 6.07 11.60 3.55
N ASN A 43 4.97 11.84 2.82
CA ASN A 43 3.72 12.33 3.39
C ASN A 43 3.09 11.31 4.35
N ALA A 44 3.07 10.02 4.00
CA ALA A 44 2.55 8.96 4.85
C ALA A 44 3.33 8.87 6.18
N GLU A 45 4.67 9.00 6.13
CA GLU A 45 5.51 9.05 7.32
C GLU A 45 5.25 10.29 8.18
N ALA A 46 5.04 11.46 7.55
CA ALA A 46 4.69 12.67 8.27
C ALA A 46 3.34 12.54 8.99
N LEU A 47 2.35 11.92 8.35
CA LEU A 47 1.05 11.62 8.98
C LEU A 47 1.18 10.64 10.15
N LEU A 48 2.01 9.60 9.99
CA LEU A 48 2.29 8.64 11.06
C LEU A 48 2.93 9.34 12.28
N LYS A 49 3.91 10.21 12.06
CA LYS A 49 4.57 11.01 13.12
C LYS A 49 3.60 11.93 13.86
N ARG A 50 2.57 12.44 13.17
CA ARG A 50 1.51 13.27 13.75
C ARG A 50 0.43 12.47 14.48
N GLY A 51 0.49 11.14 14.45
CA GLY A 51 -0.52 10.26 15.04
C GLY A 51 -1.76 10.04 14.18
N ASN A 52 -1.76 10.52 12.92
CA ASN A 52 -2.87 10.31 11.97
C ASN A 52 -2.82 8.89 11.37
N LEU A 53 -3.05 7.89 12.22
CA LEU A 53 -2.86 6.48 11.87
C LEU A 53 -3.71 6.03 10.68
N LYS A 54 -4.97 6.49 10.59
CA LYS A 54 -5.89 6.07 9.52
C LYS A 54 -5.43 6.55 8.14
N GLU A 55 -5.12 7.84 8.02
CA GLU A 55 -4.67 8.44 6.74
C GLU A 55 -3.30 7.91 6.34
N ALA A 56 -2.38 7.75 7.31
CA ALA A 56 -1.08 7.12 7.07
C ALA A 56 -1.25 5.69 6.55
N LEU A 57 -2.12 4.88 7.18
CA LEU A 57 -2.39 3.52 6.76
C LEU A 57 -2.97 3.44 5.34
N GLU A 58 -3.92 4.31 5.00
CA GLU A 58 -4.51 4.37 3.66
C GLU A 58 -3.43 4.64 2.59
N LEU A 59 -2.50 5.56 2.85
CA LEU A 59 -1.38 5.84 1.95
C LEU A 59 -0.36 4.69 1.87
N PHE A 60 0.04 4.11 3.00
CA PHE A 60 1.00 2.99 2.98
C PHE A 60 0.43 1.78 2.24
N ILE A 61 -0.86 1.46 2.40
CA ILE A 61 -1.50 0.38 1.64
C ILE A 61 -1.55 0.71 0.14
N ALA A 62 -1.84 1.96 -0.23
CA ALA A 62 -1.81 2.38 -1.64
C ALA A 62 -0.42 2.21 -2.24
N ILE A 63 0.63 2.69 -1.54
CA ILE A 63 2.03 2.60 -1.99
C ILE A 63 2.48 1.15 -2.09
N TYR A 64 2.12 0.33 -1.09
CA TYR A 64 2.39 -1.10 -1.08
C TYR A 64 1.82 -1.79 -2.33
N ASN A 65 0.53 -1.60 -2.61
CA ASN A 65 -0.12 -2.22 -3.76
C ASN A 65 0.48 -1.72 -5.08
N PHE A 66 0.67 -0.41 -5.22
CA PHE A 66 1.29 0.19 -6.40
C PHE A 66 2.69 -0.38 -6.66
N SER A 67 3.54 -0.44 -5.63
CA SER A 67 4.91 -0.95 -5.75
C SER A 67 4.94 -2.43 -6.08
N ARG A 68 4.05 -3.24 -5.47
CA ARG A 68 3.90 -4.66 -5.79
C ARG A 68 3.52 -4.88 -7.25
N ASP A 69 2.56 -4.10 -7.75
CA ASP A 69 2.08 -4.23 -9.12
C ASP A 69 3.16 -3.77 -10.13
N CYS A 70 3.91 -2.71 -9.82
CA CYS A 70 5.09 -2.28 -10.58
C CYS A 70 6.18 -3.38 -10.61
N LEU A 71 6.50 -3.99 -9.47
CA LEU A 71 7.49 -5.07 -9.39
C LEU A 71 7.12 -6.26 -10.26
N ARG A 72 5.84 -6.64 -10.30
CA ARG A 72 5.36 -7.72 -11.17
C ARG A 72 5.63 -7.42 -12.65
N PHE A 73 5.39 -6.19 -13.07
CA PHE A 73 5.67 -5.77 -14.44
C PHE A 73 7.18 -5.72 -14.74
N ILE A 74 7.96 -5.22 -13.78
CA ILE A 74 9.43 -5.15 -13.88
C ILE A 74 10.04 -6.55 -13.98
N GLU A 75 9.59 -7.50 -13.18
CA GLU A 75 10.07 -8.89 -13.21
C GLU A 75 9.90 -9.53 -14.59
N MET A 76 8.72 -9.38 -15.19
CA MET A 76 8.47 -9.84 -16.56
C MET A 76 9.43 -9.18 -17.56
N ARG A 77 9.61 -7.86 -17.47
CA ARG A 77 10.45 -7.11 -18.41
C ARG A 77 11.94 -7.45 -18.24
N LEU A 78 12.38 -7.64 -17.01
CA LEU A 78 13.75 -8.00 -16.66
C LEU A 78 14.10 -9.39 -17.20
N GLN A 79 13.17 -10.34 -17.11
CA GLN A 79 13.35 -11.67 -17.71
C GLN A 79 13.52 -11.58 -19.24
N ASP A 80 12.69 -10.79 -19.92
CA ASP A 80 12.78 -10.59 -21.37
C ASP A 80 14.09 -9.92 -21.78
N GLU A 81 14.52 -8.87 -21.07
CA GLU A 81 15.75 -8.14 -21.39
C GLU A 81 17.01 -8.96 -21.08
N ARG A 82 17.00 -9.81 -20.04
CA ARG A 82 18.10 -10.76 -19.77
C ARG A 82 18.26 -11.74 -20.93
N ARG A 83 17.16 -12.36 -21.38
CA ARG A 83 17.18 -13.26 -22.55
C ARG A 83 17.66 -12.56 -23.81
N ALA A 84 17.19 -11.33 -24.03
CA ALA A 84 17.63 -10.53 -25.16
C ALA A 84 19.12 -10.23 -25.09
N PHE A 85 19.64 -9.83 -23.92
CA PHE A 85 21.06 -9.55 -23.69
C PHE A 85 21.94 -10.78 -23.96
N GLU A 86 21.54 -11.95 -23.46
CA GLU A 86 22.25 -13.22 -23.66
C GLU A 86 22.30 -13.63 -25.14
N SER A 87 21.30 -13.26 -25.93
CA SER A 87 21.24 -13.57 -27.37
C SER A 87 22.13 -12.67 -28.26
N ILE A 88 22.72 -11.60 -27.72
CA ILE A 88 23.53 -10.66 -28.52
C ILE A 88 24.90 -11.29 -28.84
N GLY A 89 25.08 -11.67 -30.10
CA GLY A 89 26.36 -12.15 -30.63
C GLY A 89 27.31 -11.02 -30.99
N GLY A 90 28.56 -11.09 -30.51
CA GLY A 90 29.77 -10.48 -31.10
C GLY A 90 29.88 -8.94 -31.22
N ARG A 91 28.78 -8.17 -31.17
CA ARG A 91 28.79 -6.71 -31.36
C ARG A 91 28.78 -5.97 -30.03
N GLN A 92 29.90 -5.33 -29.71
CA GLN A 92 30.12 -4.65 -28.43
C GLN A 92 29.13 -3.51 -28.17
N GLU A 93 28.84 -2.66 -29.17
CA GLU A 93 27.89 -1.54 -29.02
C GLU A 93 26.45 -1.99 -28.72
N GLU A 94 26.04 -3.13 -29.26
CA GLU A 94 24.72 -3.71 -28.99
C GLU A 94 24.67 -4.27 -27.56
N LYS A 95 25.74 -4.93 -27.11
CA LYS A 95 25.88 -5.40 -25.72
C LYS A 95 25.87 -4.24 -24.73
N GLU A 96 26.59 -3.17 -24.99
CA GLU A 96 26.62 -1.99 -24.10
C GLU A 96 25.25 -1.33 -23.97
N ARG A 97 24.55 -1.12 -25.09
CA ARG A 97 23.18 -0.57 -25.06
C ARG A 97 22.20 -1.47 -24.33
N ALA A 98 22.31 -2.78 -24.51
CA ALA A 98 21.48 -3.74 -23.81
C ALA A 98 21.80 -3.82 -22.31
N TYR A 99 23.08 -3.79 -21.94
CA TYR A 99 23.52 -3.69 -20.55
C TYR A 99 22.97 -2.45 -19.86
N LEU A 100 23.03 -1.28 -20.52
CA LEU A 100 22.45 -0.04 -19.97
C LEU A 100 20.93 -0.12 -19.78
N ARG A 101 20.20 -0.83 -20.67
CA ARG A 101 18.77 -1.09 -20.48
C ARG A 101 18.52 -2.00 -19.29
N LEU A 102 19.25 -3.11 -19.20
CA LEU A 102 19.13 -4.07 -18.11
C LEU A 102 19.38 -3.41 -16.76
N LYS A 103 20.49 -2.66 -16.65
CA LYS A 103 20.84 -1.91 -15.44
C LYS A 103 19.75 -0.93 -15.02
N ARG A 104 19.16 -0.17 -15.96
CA ARG A 104 18.05 0.73 -15.64
C ARG A 104 16.82 0.00 -15.08
N ILE A 105 16.54 -1.20 -15.57
CA ILE A 105 15.41 -2.00 -15.08
C ILE A 105 15.73 -2.57 -13.69
N GLU A 106 16.96 -3.03 -13.46
CA GLU A 106 17.44 -3.45 -12.14
C GLU A 106 17.38 -2.31 -11.11
N ASP A 107 17.78 -1.10 -11.49
CA ASP A 107 17.70 0.10 -10.64
C ASP A 107 16.23 0.45 -10.29
N LEU A 108 15.30 0.27 -11.25
CA LEU A 108 13.87 0.44 -11.00
C LEU A 108 13.34 -0.65 -10.07
N GLU A 109 13.72 -1.89 -10.30
CA GLU A 109 13.35 -3.02 -9.45
C GLU A 109 13.75 -2.75 -7.99
N GLU A 110 14.99 -2.35 -7.76
CA GLU A 110 15.49 -2.03 -6.42
C GLU A 110 14.69 -0.94 -5.73
N ARG A 111 14.40 0.15 -6.45
CA ARG A 111 13.62 1.27 -5.92
C ARG A 111 12.22 0.85 -5.50
N TYR A 112 11.51 0.15 -6.37
CA TYR A 112 10.14 -0.30 -6.06
C TYR A 112 10.12 -1.36 -4.96
N ARG A 113 11.17 -2.17 -4.86
CA ARG A 113 11.35 -3.16 -3.79
C ARG A 113 11.51 -2.48 -2.44
N GLU A 114 12.36 -1.46 -2.34
CA GLU A 114 12.51 -0.66 -1.12
C GLU A 114 11.18 -0.01 -0.70
N MET A 115 10.47 0.60 -1.65
CA MET A 115 9.15 1.22 -1.40
C MET A 115 8.13 0.18 -0.91
N LYS A 116 8.05 -0.99 -1.55
CA LYS A 116 7.14 -2.09 -1.16
C LYS A 116 7.43 -2.51 0.28
N MET A 117 8.70 -2.79 0.60
CA MET A 117 9.13 -3.25 1.91
C MET A 117 8.81 -2.21 3.00
N ARG A 118 9.18 -0.95 2.78
CA ARG A 118 8.95 0.16 3.71
C ARG A 118 7.45 0.41 3.95
N ALA A 119 6.65 0.42 2.88
CA ALA A 119 5.21 0.58 2.99
C ALA A 119 4.54 -0.60 3.70
N ALA A 120 4.98 -1.84 3.43
CA ALA A 120 4.48 -3.04 4.10
C ALA A 120 4.76 -3.01 5.60
N TYR A 121 5.98 -2.64 6.02
CA TYR A 121 6.34 -2.50 7.43
C TYR A 121 5.49 -1.47 8.15
N TYR A 122 5.39 -0.23 7.64
CA TYR A 122 4.62 0.80 8.32
C TYR A 122 3.13 0.50 8.33
N ALA A 123 2.59 -0.07 7.26
CA ALA A 123 1.22 -0.57 7.27
C ALA A 123 1.05 -1.67 8.33
N GLY A 124 1.98 -2.62 8.42
CA GLY A 124 1.98 -3.68 9.43
C GLY A 124 2.04 -3.14 10.86
N TYR A 125 2.94 -2.20 11.13
CA TYR A 125 3.06 -1.48 12.40
C TYR A 125 1.77 -0.77 12.79
N ILE A 126 1.14 -0.04 11.87
CA ILE A 126 -0.13 0.64 12.16
C ILE A 126 -1.24 -0.38 12.41
N GLN A 127 -1.34 -1.44 11.61
CA GLN A 127 -2.35 -2.49 11.80
C GLN A 127 -2.20 -3.17 13.17
N ALA A 128 -0.96 -3.43 13.60
CA ALA A 128 -0.66 -3.95 14.93
C ALA A 128 -1.17 -3.01 16.04
N ARG A 129 -0.88 -1.71 15.93
CA ARG A 129 -1.39 -0.70 16.88
C ARG A 129 -2.91 -0.57 16.91
N LEU A 130 -3.57 -0.89 15.81
CA LEU A 130 -5.04 -0.93 15.71
C LEU A 130 -5.64 -2.28 16.15
N GLY A 131 -4.84 -3.19 16.71
CA GLY A 131 -5.29 -4.52 17.16
C GLY A 131 -5.59 -5.51 16.04
N LYS A 132 -5.17 -5.21 14.80
CA LYS A 132 -5.41 -6.05 13.61
C LYS A 132 -4.19 -6.92 13.33
N GLU A 133 -3.88 -7.81 14.26
CA GLU A 133 -2.63 -8.58 14.23
C GLU A 133 -2.47 -9.47 12.99
N ASP A 134 -3.55 -10.13 12.53
CA ASP A 134 -3.47 -10.97 11.32
C ASP A 134 -3.08 -10.17 10.08
N ALA A 135 -3.65 -8.97 9.93
CA ALA A 135 -3.31 -8.07 8.83
C ALA A 135 -1.86 -7.58 8.96
N ALA A 136 -1.42 -7.27 10.19
CA ALA A 136 -0.04 -6.90 10.47
C ALA A 136 0.95 -8.01 10.11
N ARG A 137 0.70 -9.24 10.59
CA ARG A 137 1.55 -10.42 10.32
C ARG A 137 1.69 -10.67 8.82
N ARG A 138 0.60 -10.61 8.05
CA ARG A 138 0.65 -10.82 6.59
C ARG A 138 1.54 -9.81 5.89
N LEU A 139 1.43 -8.53 6.23
CA LEU A 139 2.25 -7.46 5.65
C LEU A 139 3.72 -7.62 6.00
N LEU A 140 4.03 -7.95 7.25
CA LEU A 140 5.41 -8.16 7.70
C LEU A 140 6.05 -9.40 7.08
N ILE A 141 5.30 -10.50 6.96
CA ILE A 141 5.77 -11.71 6.27
C ILE A 141 6.08 -11.40 4.80
N ASP A 142 5.21 -10.63 4.10
CA ASP A 142 5.49 -10.25 2.72
C ASP A 142 6.74 -9.36 2.59
N ALA A 143 6.95 -8.43 3.53
CA ALA A 143 8.19 -7.64 3.59
C ALA A 143 9.43 -8.53 3.80
N LEU A 144 9.32 -9.55 4.67
CA LEU A 144 10.41 -10.48 4.98
C LEU A 144 10.67 -11.54 3.90
N SER A 145 9.69 -11.81 3.04
CA SER A 145 9.81 -12.76 1.93
C SER A 145 10.73 -12.26 0.82
N ASP A 146 11.09 -10.98 0.86
CA ASP A 146 11.95 -10.35 -0.12
C ASP A 146 13.40 -10.87 -0.03
N PRO A 147 14.02 -11.36 -1.12
CA PRO A 147 15.42 -11.82 -1.09
C PRO A 147 16.42 -10.77 -0.59
N LYS A 148 16.19 -9.47 -0.85
CA LYS A 148 17.07 -8.38 -0.38
C LYS A 148 16.89 -8.08 1.12
N CYS A 149 15.98 -8.77 1.79
CA CYS A 149 15.77 -8.64 3.22
C CYS A 149 16.90 -9.28 4.06
N ALA A 150 17.72 -10.14 3.45
CA ALA A 150 18.88 -10.71 4.12
C ALA A 150 19.92 -9.61 4.43
N GLY A 151 20.21 -9.39 5.72
CA GLY A 151 21.27 -8.49 6.18
C GLY A 151 20.92 -7.00 6.26
N SER A 152 19.67 -6.58 6.03
CA SER A 152 19.25 -5.19 6.27
C SER A 152 18.73 -4.99 7.70
N SER A 153 19.12 -3.88 8.33
CA SER A 153 18.62 -3.47 9.66
C SER A 153 17.09 -3.32 9.67
N PHE A 154 16.53 -2.83 8.56
CA PHE A 154 15.09 -2.73 8.35
C PHE A 154 14.37 -4.09 8.49
N CYS A 155 14.99 -5.15 8.01
CA CYS A 155 14.43 -6.49 8.16
C CYS A 155 14.54 -7.05 9.58
N GLU A 156 15.52 -6.61 10.35
CA GLU A 156 15.58 -6.91 11.78
C GLU A 156 14.41 -6.25 12.52
N GLU A 157 14.07 -5.00 12.18
CA GLU A 157 12.87 -4.32 12.73
C GLU A 157 11.58 -5.08 12.37
N CYS A 158 11.43 -5.51 11.10
CA CYS A 158 10.29 -6.31 10.68
C CYS A 158 10.19 -7.64 11.46
N ARG A 159 11.32 -8.34 11.65
CA ARG A 159 11.38 -9.59 12.43
C ARG A 159 11.06 -9.35 13.90
N ALA A 160 11.57 -8.27 14.48
CA ALA A 160 11.31 -7.92 15.88
C ALA A 160 9.81 -7.69 16.10
N LEU A 161 9.17 -6.86 15.26
CA LEU A 161 7.74 -6.61 15.33
C LEU A 161 6.91 -7.88 15.10
N LEU A 162 7.32 -8.74 14.15
CA LEU A 162 6.63 -10.01 13.91
C LEU A 162 6.74 -10.96 15.12
N LYS A 163 7.91 -11.05 15.76
CA LYS A 163 8.11 -11.84 16.99
C LYS A 163 7.22 -11.34 18.12
N GLU A 164 7.11 -10.02 18.29
CA GLU A 164 6.20 -9.40 19.27
C GLU A 164 4.74 -9.81 19.02
N LEU A 165 4.29 -9.75 17.76
CA LEU A 165 2.93 -10.13 17.36
C LEU A 165 2.62 -11.63 17.46
N LEU A 166 3.65 -12.47 17.51
CA LEU A 166 3.51 -13.91 17.71
C LEU A 166 3.64 -14.31 19.18
N GLY A 167 3.90 -13.36 20.08
CA GLY A 167 4.19 -13.64 21.48
C GLY A 167 5.51 -14.39 21.69
N ILE A 168 6.37 -14.48 20.67
CA ILE A 168 7.67 -15.15 20.72
C ILE A 168 8.68 -14.13 21.26
N ARG A 169 8.59 -13.83 22.55
CA ARG A 169 9.64 -13.08 23.27
C ARG A 169 10.72 -14.05 23.74
N GLY A 170 11.92 -13.96 23.16
CA GLY A 170 13.16 -14.44 23.79
C GLY A 170 13.48 -15.93 23.66
N ILE A 171 13.67 -16.46 22.45
CA ILE A 171 14.48 -17.68 22.27
C ILE A 171 15.56 -17.38 21.22
N LEU A 172 16.77 -17.14 21.76
CA LEU A 172 18.12 -17.05 21.18
C LEU A 172 18.33 -16.06 20.01
#